data_AF-A0A101W9C2-F1
#
_entry.id   AF-A0A101W9C2-F1
#
_cell.length_a   1.000
_cell.length_b   1.000
_cell.length_c   1.000
_cell.angle_alpha   90.00
_cell.angle_beta   90.00
_cell.angle_gamma   90.00
#
_symmetry.space_group_name_H-M   'P 1'
#
loop_
_entity.id
_entity.type
_entity.pdbx_description
1 polymer ?
#
loop_
_entity_poly.entity_id
_entity_poly.type
_entity_poly.pdbx_seq_one_letter_code
_entity_poly.pdbx_strand_id
1 'polypeptide(L)' 'MTSLGLYLTKKSVNRAMVSRRTGISQARLSQLSSNESTKLRADELYLIALAIDVDPGDLLKEVCKDLKLPKE' A
#
# COMPACT_ATOMS: atom_id res chain seq x y z
N MET A 1 7.13 -0.96 -10.10
CA MET A 1 5.79 -1.23 -9.50
C MET A 1 6.08 -1.57 -8.06
N THR A 2 5.56 -0.81 -7.10
CA THR A 2 5.90 -1.00 -5.69
C THR A 2 5.36 -2.33 -5.16
N SER A 3 5.96 -2.83 -4.08
CA SER A 3 5.48 -4.00 -3.34
C SER A 3 4.00 -3.88 -2.98
N LEU A 4 3.54 -2.66 -2.67
CA LEU A 4 2.13 -2.35 -2.39
C LEU A 4 1.23 -2.49 -3.63
N GLY A 5 1.68 -1.99 -4.79
CA GLY A 5 0.95 -2.14 -6.05
C GLY A 5 0.84 -3.59 -6.52
N LEU A 6 1.91 -4.37 -6.35
CA LEU A 6 1.92 -5.81 -6.59
C LEU A 6 0.98 -6.54 -5.63
N TYR A 7 0.99 -6.18 -4.34
CA TYR A 7 0.11 -6.76 -3.33
C TYR A 7 -1.37 -6.52 -3.65
N LEU A 8 -1.74 -5.27 -3.95
CA LEU A 8 -3.10 -4.90 -4.35
C LEU A 8 -3.56 -5.64 -5.61
N THR A 9 -2.67 -5.81 -6.59
CA THR A 9 -2.98 -6.52 -7.84
C THR A 9 -3.12 -8.02 -7.60
N LYS A 10 -2.24 -8.62 -6.78
CA LYS A 10 -2.25 -10.05 -6.42
C LYS A 10 -3.49 -10.45 -5.63
N LYS A 11 -3.98 -9.57 -4.75
CA LYS A 11 -5.21 -9.80 -3.96
C LYS A 11 -6.49 -9.42 -4.72
N SER A 12 -6.41 -9.10 -6.01
CA SER A 12 -7.52 -8.64 -6.84
C SER A 12 -8.32 -7.49 -6.20
N VAL A 13 -7.62 -6.60 -5.50
CA VAL A 13 -8.25 -5.50 -4.79
C VAL A 13 -8.75 -4.47 -5.78
N ASN A 14 -10.04 -4.15 -5.68
CA ASN A 14 -10.63 -3.10 -6.50
C ASN A 14 -10.19 -1.71 -5.98
N ARG A 15 -9.36 -1.01 -6.77
CA ARG A 15 -8.86 0.34 -6.44
C ARG A 15 -10.00 1.33 -6.19
N ALA A 16 -11.15 1.15 -6.85
CA ALA A 16 -12.33 1.97 -6.64
C ALA A 16 -12.95 1.76 -5.26
N MET A 17 -12.97 0.51 -4.78
CA MET A 17 -13.48 0.16 -3.45
C MET A 17 -12.57 0.69 -2.35
N VAL A 18 -11.26 0.54 -2.51
CA VAL A 18 -10.28 1.10 -1.57
C VAL A 18 -10.41 2.62 -1.54
N SER A 19 -10.47 3.27 -2.70
CA SER A 19 -10.63 4.73 -2.78
C SER A 19 -11.88 5.25 -2.07
N ARG A 20 -13.01 4.55 -2.19
CA ARG A 20 -14.24 4.86 -1.44
C ARG A 20 -14.12 4.65 0.07
N ARG A 21 -13.43 3.59 0.51
CA ARG A 21 -13.31 3.25 1.94
C ARG A 21 -12.24 4.07 2.66
N THR A 22 -11.13 4.37 2.00
CA THR A 22 -9.99 5.09 2.59
C THR A 22 -10.04 6.59 2.35
N GLY A 23 -10.89 7.06 1.43
CA GLY A 23 -10.91 8.46 0.99
C GLY A 23 -9.72 8.84 0.10
N ILE A 24 -8.85 7.89 -0.25
CA ILE A 24 -7.68 8.13 -1.10
C ILE A 24 -8.12 8.10 -2.57
N SER A 25 -7.82 9.12 -3.36
CA SER A 25 -8.17 9.15 -4.79
C SER A 25 -7.53 7.99 -5.57
N GLN A 26 -8.24 7.43 -6.56
CA GLN A 26 -7.69 6.37 -7.43
C GLN A 26 -6.35 6.75 -8.09
N ALA A 27 -6.19 8.02 -8.47
CA ALA A 27 -4.93 8.54 -9.03
C ALA A 27 -3.77 8.43 -8.02
N ARG A 28 -4.04 8.74 -6.75
CA ARG A 28 -3.06 8.65 -5.64
C ARG A 28 -2.67 7.20 -5.38
N LEU A 29 -3.64 6.27 -5.35
CA LEU A 29 -3.39 4.82 -5.25
C LEU A 29 -2.52 4.30 -6.40
N SER A 30 -2.79 4.74 -7.64
CA SER A 30 -1.95 4.41 -8.79
C SER A 30 -0.54 4.98 -8.67
N GLN A 31 -0.37 6.22 -8.18
CA GLN A 31 0.96 6.77 -7.92
C GLN A 31 1.72 5.98 -6.85
N LEU A 32 1.05 5.63 -5.73
CA LEU A 32 1.63 4.80 -4.67
C LEU A 32 2.01 3.39 -5.15
N SER A 33 1.26 2.85 -6.11
CA SER A 33 1.51 1.53 -6.70
C SER A 33 2.59 1.53 -7.78
N SER A 34 2.74 2.64 -8.50
CA SER A 34 3.64 2.74 -9.66
C SER A 34 4.98 3.37 -9.33
N ASN A 35 5.06 4.21 -8.30
CA ASN A 35 6.20 5.09 -8.08
C ASN A 35 6.86 4.80 -6.72
N GLU A 36 8.01 4.13 -6.77
CA GLU A 36 8.80 3.67 -5.62
C GLU A 36 9.36 4.81 -4.77
N SER A 37 9.47 6.03 -5.32
CA SER A 37 9.86 7.23 -4.58
C SER A 37 8.70 7.90 -3.84
N THR A 38 7.45 7.47 -4.03
CA THR A 38 6.32 8.08 -3.33
C THR A 38 6.31 7.58 -1.89
N LYS A 39 6.54 8.50 -0.94
CA LYS A 39 6.43 8.19 0.49
C LYS A 39 4.98 7.85 0.82
N LEU A 40 4.69 6.57 0.95
CA LEU A 40 3.44 6.07 1.53
C LEU A 40 3.39 6.47 3.00
N ARG A 41 2.35 7.20 3.42
CA ARG A 41 2.16 7.50 4.84
C ARG A 41 1.64 6.28 5.59
N ALA A 42 2.01 6.17 6.87
CA ALA A 42 1.52 5.12 7.73
C ALA A 42 -0.02 5.12 7.81
N ASP A 43 -0.65 6.29 7.86
CA ASP A 43 -2.11 6.44 7.86
C ASP A 43 -2.75 5.89 6.57
N GLU A 44 -2.15 6.19 5.41
CA GLU A 44 -2.62 5.70 4.11
C GLU A 44 -2.50 4.17 4.04
N LEU A 45 -1.37 3.61 4.49
CA LEU A 45 -1.17 2.16 4.58
C LEU A 45 -2.22 1.52 5.48
N TYR A 46 -2.43 2.09 6.67
CA TYR A 46 -3.34 1.56 7.67
C TYR A 46 -4.80 1.54 7.16
N LEU A 47 -5.25 2.64 6.57
CA LEU A 47 -6.58 2.70 5.96
C LEU A 47 -6.73 1.72 4.79
N ILE A 48 -5.69 1.59 3.94
CA ILE A 48 -5.70 0.60 2.86
C ILE A 48 -5.84 -0.80 3.42
N ALA A 49 -5.06 -1.16 4.44
CA ALA A 49 -5.12 -2.46 5.12
C ALA A 49 -6.53 -2.75 5.65
N LEU A 50 -7.13 -1.80 6.36
CA LEU A 50 -8.52 -1.90 6.83
C LEU A 50 -9.52 -2.03 5.68
N ALA A 51 -9.33 -1.30 4.58
CA ALA A 51 -10.24 -1.37 3.44
C ALA A 51 -10.23 -2.72 2.74
N ILE A 52 -9.07 -3.41 2.75
CA ILE A 52 -8.86 -4.73 2.15
C ILE A 52 -9.05 -5.89 3.15
N ASP A 53 -9.45 -5.61 4.39
CA ASP A 53 -9.66 -6.59 5.46
C ASP A 53 -8.37 -7.37 5.78
N VAL A 54 -7.25 -6.64 5.93
CA VAL A 54 -5.93 -7.20 6.20
C VAL A 54 -5.32 -6.51 7.39
N ASP A 55 -4.54 -7.26 8.17
CA ASP A 55 -3.79 -6.69 9.25
C ASP A 55 -2.76 -5.67 8.72
N PRO A 56 -2.78 -4.41 9.21
CA PRO A 56 -1.85 -3.38 8.76
C PRO A 56 -0.39 -3.75 9.01
N GLY A 57 -0.09 -4.57 10.03
CA GLY A 57 1.24 -5.08 10.28
C GLY A 57 1.72 -6.06 9.22
N ASP A 58 0.82 -6.88 8.67
CA ASP A 58 1.14 -7.82 7.59
C ASP A 58 1.40 -7.08 6.28
N LEU A 59 0.55 -6.09 5.98
CA LEU A 59 0.75 -5.20 4.82
C LEU A 59 2.07 -4.43 4.94
N LEU A 60 2.39 -3.91 6.12
CA LEU A 60 3.64 -3.20 6.36
C LEU A 60 4.86 -4.11 6.18
N LYS A 61 4.81 -5.35 6.67
CA LYS A 61 5.90 -6.33 6.46
C LYS A 61 6.11 -6.67 4.98
N GLU A 62 5.04 -6.83 4.21
CA GLU A 62 5.14 -7.07 2.77
C GLU A 62 5.70 -5.86 2.01
N VAL A 63 5.28 -4.65 2.38
CA VAL A 63 5.70 -3.41 1.72
C VAL A 63 7.12 -3.01 2.08
N CYS A 64 7.51 -3.19 3.35
CA CYS A 64 8.81 -2.84 3.89
C CYS A 64 9.79 -4.03 3.93
N LYS A 65 9.49 -5.13 3.23
CA LYS A 65 10.32 -6.35 3.25
C LYS A 65 11.77 -6.11 2.80
N ASP A 66 11.96 -5.16 1.89
CA ASP A 66 13.25 -4.80 1.32
C ASP A 66 14.01 -3.74 2.15
N LEU A 67 13.37 -3.14 3.16
CA LEU A 67 14.04 -2.21 4.07
C LEU A 67 15.00 -2.97 4.97
N LYS A 68 16.29 -2.74 4.75
CA LYS A 68 17.37 -3.19 5.63
C LYS A 68 18.00 -1.99 6.29
N LEU A 69 18.39 -2.16 7.54
CA LEU A 69 19.25 -1.18 8.21
C LEU A 69 20.59 -1.12 7.45
N PRO A 70 21.13 0.07 7.16
CA PRO A 70 22.50 0.17 6.70
C PRO A 70 23.41 -0.45 7.77
N LYS A 71 24.38 -1.26 7.34
CA LYS A 71 25.41 -1.77 8.24
C LYS A 71 26.21 -0.57 8.76
N GLU A 72 26.33 -0.52 10.08
CA GLU A 72 27.13 0.44 10.84
C GLU A 72 28.62 0.39 10.45
#